data_AF-A0A437AC11-F1
#
_entry.id   AF-A0A437AC11-F1
#
_cell.length_a   1.000
_cell.length_b   1.000
_cell.length_c   1.000
_cell.angle_alpha   90.00
_cell.angle_beta   90.00
_cell.angle_gamma   90.00
#
_symmetry.space_group_name_H-M   'P 1'
#
loop_
_entity.id
_entity.type
_entity.pdbx_description
1 polymer ?
#
loop_
_entity_poly.entity_id
_entity_poly.type
_entity_poly.pdbx_seq_one_letter_code
_entity_poly.pdbx_strand_id
1 'polypeptide(L)' 'MEEVAKHNKKDDVWVVVKGVVMDLTGFLDDHPGGANAILNFSGRDATEEFEMLHDDEVIPKYAPATVIGRVKGQEVTLEF' A
#
# COMPACT_ATOMS: atom_id res chain seq x y z
N MET A 1 1.29 -8.33 -9.76
CA MET A 1 2.26 -8.68 -8.70
C MET A 1 3.70 -8.63 -9.16
N GLU A 2 4.06 -9.21 -10.31
CA GLU A 2 5.45 -9.16 -10.82
C GLU A 2 6.00 -7.73 -10.94
N GLU A 3 5.19 -6.77 -11.42
CA GLU A 3 5.63 -5.37 -11.49
C GLU A 3 5.83 -4.78 -10.09
N VAL A 4 4.83 -4.90 -9.22
CA VAL A 4 4.89 -4.40 -7.84
C VAL A 4 6.13 -4.92 -7.10
N ALA A 5 6.51 -6.19 -7.29
CA ALA A 5 7.66 -6.80 -6.64
C ALA A 5 9.01 -6.12 -6.97
N LYS A 6 9.09 -5.33 -8.04
CA LYS A 6 10.29 -4.56 -8.41
C LYS A 6 10.47 -3.30 -7.54
N HIS A 7 9.37 -2.73 -7.06
CA HIS A 7 9.32 -1.50 -6.27
C HIS A 7 9.47 -1.84 -4.78
N ASN A 8 10.68 -2.24 -4.40
CA ASN A 8 11.01 -2.78 -3.07
C ASN A 8 12.16 -2.07 -2.33
N LYS A 9 12.43 -0.80 -2.68
CA LYS A 9 13.54 0.00 -2.10
C LYS A 9 12.99 1.22 -1.39
N LYS A 10 13.72 1.78 -0.43
CA LYS A 10 13.25 2.93 0.36
C LYS A 10 12.86 4.14 -0.50
N ASP A 11 13.52 4.33 -1.62
CA ASP A 11 13.29 5.37 -2.62
C ASP A 11 12.37 4.94 -3.77
N ASP A 12 11.80 3.73 -3.68
CA ASP A 12 10.89 3.14 -4.67
C ASP A 12 10.05 2.02 -4.01
N VAL A 13 8.94 2.40 -3.34
CA VAL A 13 8.12 1.51 -2.52
C VAL A 13 6.69 1.44 -3.04
N TRP A 14 6.32 0.30 -3.61
CA TRP A 14 4.91 0.00 -3.86
C TRP A 14 4.38 -1.09 -2.93
N VAL A 15 3.12 -0.98 -2.54
CA VAL A 15 2.41 -1.96 -1.72
C VAL A 15 1.03 -2.20 -2.30
N VAL A 16 0.54 -3.43 -2.18
CA VAL A 16 -0.85 -3.77 -2.48
C VAL A 16 -1.65 -3.85 -1.19
N VAL A 17 -2.83 -3.23 -1.16
CA VAL A 17 -3.84 -3.40 -0.11
C VAL A 17 -5.17 -3.66 -0.80
N LYS A 18 -5.81 -4.79 -0.49
CA LYS A 18 -7.14 -5.17 -1.00
C LYS A 18 -7.25 -5.07 -2.53
N GLY A 19 -6.20 -5.50 -3.23
CA GLY A 19 -6.11 -5.44 -4.70
C GLY A 19 -5.81 -4.07 -5.30
N VAL A 20 -5.69 -3.01 -4.48
CA VAL A 20 -5.28 -1.66 -4.89
C VAL A 20 -3.77 -1.53 -4.79
N VAL A 21 -3.14 -0.98 -5.83
CA VAL A 21 -1.69 -0.73 -5.85
C VAL A 21 -1.44 0.72 -5.45
N MET A 22 -0.56 0.91 -4.46
CA MET A 22 -0.18 2.23 -3.96
C MET A 22 1.33 2.45 -4.08
N ASP A 23 1.72 3.65 -4.51
CA ASP A 23 3.09 4.17 -4.39
C ASP A 23 3.21 4.94 -3.06
N LEU A 24 3.94 4.35 -2.12
CA LEU A 24 4.11 4.88 -0.76
C LEU A 24 5.45 5.59 -0.56
N THR A 25 6.25 5.74 -1.62
CA THR A 25 7.60 6.32 -1.55
C THR A 25 7.60 7.69 -0.86
N GLY A 26 6.64 8.55 -1.23
CA GLY A 26 6.50 9.88 -0.65
C GLY A 26 5.75 9.93 0.70
N PHE A 27 5.18 8.81 1.15
CA PHE A 27 4.33 8.75 2.35
C PHE A 27 5.04 8.12 3.56
N LEU A 28 6.25 7.59 3.38
CA LEU A 28 6.97 6.84 4.43
C LEU A 28 7.13 7.62 5.75
N ASP A 29 7.45 8.92 5.66
CA ASP A 29 7.68 9.77 6.82
C ASP A 29 6.36 10.31 7.42
N ASP A 30 5.27 10.29 6.65
CA ASP A 30 3.94 10.73 7.07
C ASP A 30 3.12 9.60 7.72
N HIS A 31 3.57 8.35 7.58
CA HIS A 31 2.89 7.18 8.13
C HIS A 31 2.97 7.16 9.68
N PRO A 32 1.84 7.24 10.41
CA PRO A 32 1.85 7.28 11.88
C PRO A 32 2.44 6.02 12.53
N GLY A 33 2.34 4.86 11.88
CA GLY A 33 2.98 3.61 12.32
C GLY A 33 4.49 3.54 12.06
N GLY A 34 5.06 4.60 11.48
CA GLY A 34 6.46 4.72 11.09
C GLY A 34 6.79 4.07 9.74
N ALA A 35 7.84 4.56 9.09
CA ALA A 35 8.28 4.10 7.77
C ALA A 35 8.54 2.58 7.72
N ASN A 36 9.11 2.00 8.79
CA ASN A 36 9.46 0.57 8.81
C ASN A 36 8.24 -0.35 8.69
N ALA A 37 7.07 0.07 9.16
CA ALA A 37 5.84 -0.70 9.02
C ALA A 37 5.46 -0.89 7.54
N ILE A 38 5.69 0.13 6.70
CA ILE A 38 5.51 0.04 5.25
C ILE A 38 6.68 -0.71 4.61
N LEU A 39 7.92 -0.39 4.98
CA LEU A 39 9.11 -0.93 4.32
C LEU A 39 9.21 -2.46 4.42
N ASN A 40 8.70 -3.06 5.49
CA ASN A 40 8.63 -4.52 5.66
C ASN A 40 7.76 -5.22 4.59
N PHE A 41 6.90 -4.47 3.91
CA PHE A 41 5.99 -4.93 2.86
C PHE A 41 6.31 -4.34 1.48
N SER A 42 7.46 -3.70 1.30
CA SER A 42 7.86 -3.13 0.01
C SER A 42 7.83 -4.19 -1.09
N GLY A 43 7.10 -3.91 -2.16
CA GLY A 43 6.89 -4.81 -3.30
C GLY A 43 5.96 -6.00 -3.02
N ARG A 44 5.14 -5.94 -1.96
CA ARG A 44 4.28 -7.06 -1.53
C ARG A 44 2.83 -6.62 -1.34
N ASP A 45 1.96 -7.62 -1.18
CA ASP A 45 0.62 -7.45 -0.65
C ASP A 45 0.70 -7.40 0.89
N ALA A 46 0.09 -6.37 1.48
CA ALA A 46 0.04 -6.11 2.92
C ALA A 46 -1.41 -6.07 3.43
N THR A 47 -2.34 -6.70 2.71
CA THR A 47 -3.78 -6.66 3.04
C THR A 47 -4.05 -7.17 4.45
N GLU A 48 -3.50 -8.32 4.83
CA GLU A 48 -3.74 -8.93 6.15
C GLU A 48 -3.26 -8.01 7.28
N GLU A 49 -2.05 -7.45 7.16
CA GLU A 49 -1.49 -6.56 8.18
C GLU A 49 -2.18 -5.19 8.22
N PHE A 50 -2.65 -4.71 7.07
CA PHE A 50 -3.43 -3.48 7.01
C PHE A 50 -4.76 -3.64 7.74
N GLU A 51 -5.52 -4.71 7.46
CA GLU A 51 -6.83 -5.00 8.07
C GLU A 51 -6.77 -5.19 9.59
N MET A 52 -5.64 -5.67 10.12
CA MET A 52 -5.45 -5.83 11.56
C MET A 52 -5.34 -4.50 12.31
N LEU A 53 -4.99 -3.40 11.62
CA LEU A 53 -4.59 -2.15 12.24
C LEU A 53 -5.38 -0.93 11.75
N HIS A 54 -6.00 -1.02 10.57
CA HIS A 54 -6.63 0.10 9.89
C HIS A 54 -7.96 -0.29 9.26
N ASP A 55 -8.91 0.65 9.30
CA ASP A 55 -10.13 0.61 8.51
C ASP A 55 -9.87 1.15 7.10
N ASP A 56 -10.68 0.76 6.12
CA ASP A 56 -10.47 1.13 4.71
C ASP A 56 -10.49 2.66 4.48
N GLU A 57 -11.27 3.40 5.28
CA GLU A 57 -11.40 4.85 5.21
C GLU A 57 -10.06 5.60 5.39
N VAL A 58 -9.02 4.98 5.99
CA VAL A 58 -7.75 5.68 6.21
C VAL A 58 -7.03 6.01 4.91
N ILE A 59 -7.14 5.16 3.87
CA ILE A 59 -6.50 5.40 2.57
C ILE A 59 -7.08 6.65 1.88
N PRO A 60 -8.40 6.75 1.61
CA PRO A 60 -8.96 7.93 0.96
C PRO A 60 -8.83 9.19 1.81
N LYS A 61 -8.76 9.07 3.15
CA LYS A 61 -8.63 10.22 4.06
C LYS A 61 -7.21 10.78 4.14
N TYR A 62 -6.20 9.93 4.22
CA TYR A 62 -4.83 10.36 4.53
C TYR A 62 -3.84 10.15 3.38
N ALA A 63 -4.10 9.17 2.50
CA ALA A 63 -3.19 8.80 1.42
C ALA A 63 -3.90 8.66 0.05
N PRO A 64 -4.87 9.51 -0.33
CA PRO A 64 -5.61 9.30 -1.59
C PRO A 64 -4.72 9.41 -2.84
N ALA A 65 -3.65 10.20 -2.76
CA ALA A 65 -2.72 10.43 -3.87
C ALA A 65 -1.74 9.27 -4.11
N THR A 66 -1.64 8.30 -3.19
CA THR A 66 -0.71 7.16 -3.33
C THR A 66 -1.29 6.08 -4.26
N VAL A 67 -2.60 6.06 -4.49
CA VAL A 67 -3.25 5.05 -5.32
C VAL A 67 -2.89 5.25 -6.80
N ILE A 68 -2.19 4.27 -7.37
CA ILE A 68 -1.70 4.31 -8.76
C ILE A 68 -2.36 3.26 -9.66
N GLY A 69 -3.10 2.30 -9.11
CA GLY A 69 -3.76 1.29 -9.93
C GLY A 69 -4.37 0.14 -9.14
N ARG A 70 -4.63 -0.96 -9.86
CA ARG A 70 -5.24 -2.19 -9.33
C ARG A 70 -4.50 -3.41 -9.87
N VAL A 71 -4.41 -4.46 -9.06
CA VAL A 71 -3.80 -5.72 -9.50
C VAL A 71 -4.71 -6.40 -10.53
N LYS A 72 -4.18 -6.63 -11.74
CA LYS A 72 -4.93 -7.30 -12.81
C LYS A 72 -5.35 -8.70 -12.39
N GLY A 73 -6.65 -8.99 -12.50
CA GLY A 73 -7.23 -10.31 -12.21
C GLY A 73 -7.46 -10.60 -10.73
N GLN A 74 -7.24 -9.62 -9.85
CA GLN A 74 -7.59 -9.69 -8.43
C GLN A 74 -8.88 -8.92 -8.18
N GLU A 75 -9.76 -9.46 -7.33
CA GLU A 75 -10.93 -8.73 -6.84
C GLU A 75 -10.46 -7.59 -5.92
N VAL A 76 -11.05 -6.41 -6.10
CA VAL A 76 -10.78 -5.27 -5.23
C VAL A 76 -11.84 -5.25 -4.15
N THR A 77 -11.40 -5.38 -2.89
CA THR A 77 -12.26 -5.43 -1.71
C THR A 77 -12.10 -4.20 -0.82
N LEU A 78 -11.37 -3.17 -1.29
CA LEU A 78 -11.27 -1.89 -0.60
C LEU A 78 -12.62 -1.15 -0.71
N GLU A 79 -13.26 -0.93 0.43
CA GLU A 79 -14.51 -0.18 0.52
C GLU A 79 -14.20 1.31 0.75
N PHE A 80 -14.84 2.20 -0.01
CA PHE A 80 -14.65 3.66 0.08
C PHE A 80 -15.79 4.33 0.83
#